data_AF-A0A098Q2W0-F1
#
_entry.id   AF-A0A098Q2W0-F1
#
_cell.length_a   1.000
_cell.length_b   1.000
_cell.length_c   1.000
_cell.angle_alpha   90.00
_cell.angle_beta   90.00
_cell.angle_gamma   90.00
#
_symmetry.space_group_name_H-M   'P 1'
#
loop_
_entity.id
_entity.type
_entity.pdbx_description
1 polymer ?
#
loop_
_entity_poly.entity_id
_entity_poly.type
_entity_poly.pdbx_seq_one_letter_code
_entity_poly.pdbx_strand_id
1 'polypeptide(L)' 'MPEDAEVAEVAQAIVQVLNAPFGKRPFRVHIEPAGDGADVGFTVLDRLRAEMLQRVGLSDLLAPRVVE' A
#
# COMPACT_ATOMS: atom_id res chain seq x y z
N MET A 1 15.57 -12.33 12.10
CA MET A 1 14.94 -12.74 10.83
C MET A 1 14.53 -14.19 10.98
N PRO A 2 13.30 -14.57 10.60
CA PRO A 2 12.92 -15.97 10.47
C PRO A 2 13.82 -16.70 9.49
N GLU A 3 14.08 -17.98 9.71
CA GLU A 3 14.96 -18.79 8.84
C GLU A 3 14.29 -19.15 7.50
N ASP A 4 12.96 -19.12 7.47
CA ASP A 4 12.10 -19.39 6.32
C ASP A 4 11.70 -18.12 5.54
N ALA A 5 12.29 -16.97 5.88
CA ALA A 5 12.01 -15.72 5.17
C ALA A 5 12.63 -15.72 3.76
N GLU A 6 11.79 -15.57 2.74
CA GLU A 6 12.20 -15.65 1.34
C GLU A 6 12.15 -14.29 0.62
N VAL A 7 13.30 -13.83 0.09
CA VAL A 7 13.37 -12.56 -0.66
C VAL A 7 12.48 -12.57 -1.92
N ALA A 8 12.21 -13.76 -2.46
CA ALA A 8 11.34 -13.95 -3.62
C ALA A 8 9.90 -13.47 -3.38
N GLU A 9 9.43 -13.41 -2.13
CA GLU A 9 8.10 -12.90 -1.78
C GLU A 9 7.89 -11.45 -2.22
N VAL A 10 8.95 -10.62 -2.16
CA VAL A 10 8.90 -9.23 -2.64
C VAL A 10 8.65 -9.18 -4.14
N ALA A 11 9.35 -10.01 -4.92
CA ALA A 11 9.18 -10.07 -6.36
C ALA A 11 7.76 -10.55 -6.74
N GLN A 12 7.24 -11.55 -6.01
CA GLN A 12 5.88 -12.05 -6.21
C GLN A 12 4.83 -10.99 -5.89
N ALA A 13 4.99 -10.24 -4.79
CA ALA A 13 4.10 -9.15 -4.42
C ALA A 13 4.07 -8.05 -5.51
N ILE A 14 5.23 -7.69 -6.07
CA ILE A 14 5.30 -6.73 -7.19
C ILE A 14 4.51 -7.24 -8.40
N VAL A 15 4.69 -8.51 -8.79
CA VAL A 15 3.93 -9.11 -9.91
C VAL A 15 2.42 -9.06 -9.64
N GLN A 16 1.98 -9.37 -8.42
CA GLN A 16 0.56 -9.28 -8.04
C GLN A 16 0.02 -7.85 -8.14
N VAL A 17 0.77 -6.84 -7.69
CA VAL A 17 0.40 -5.42 -7.82
C VAL A 17 0.28 -5.02 -9.29
N LEU A 18 1.20 -5.45 -10.15
CA LEU A 18 1.16 -5.14 -11.58
C LEU A 18 -0.06 -5.77 -12.27
N ASN A 19 -0.43 -7.00 -11.87
CA ASN A 19 -1.57 -7.74 -12.41
C ASN A 19 -2.93 -7.20 -11.92
N ALA A 20 -2.98 -6.40 -10.86
CA ALA A 20 -4.23 -5.81 -10.39
C ALA A 20 -4.78 -4.79 -11.43
N PRO A 21 -6.11 -4.74 -11.65
CA PRO A 21 -6.72 -3.78 -12.56
C PRO A 21 -6.35 -2.33 -12.22
N PHE A 22 -6.40 -1.46 -13.22
CA PHE A 22 -6.22 -0.02 -13.00
C PHE A 22 -7.19 0.50 -11.92
N GLY A 23 -6.68 1.35 -11.02
CA GLY A 23 -7.45 1.87 -9.89
C GLY A 23 -7.74 0.87 -8.76
N LYS A 24 -7.25 -0.37 -8.84
CA LYS A 24 -7.45 -1.42 -7.81
C LYS A 24 -6.16 -1.88 -7.14
N ARG A 25 -5.02 -1.27 -7.49
CA ARG A 25 -3.74 -1.55 -6.82
C ARG A 25 -3.78 -1.08 -5.37
N PRO A 26 -3.26 -1.89 -4.42
CA PRO A 26 -3.11 -1.42 -3.04
C PRO A 26 -2.11 -0.25 -3.01
N PHE A 27 -2.35 0.71 -2.11
CA PHE A 27 -1.45 1.85 -1.93
C PHE A 27 -0.11 1.43 -1.29
N ARG A 28 -0.14 0.40 -0.46
CA ARG A 28 1.04 -0.25 0.14
C ARG A 28 0.87 -1.76 0.19
N VAL A 29 1.97 -2.48 0.08
CA VAL A 29 2.09 -3.90 0.38
C VAL A 29 3.25 -4.05 1.35
N HIS A 30 3.03 -4.78 2.44
CA HIS A 30 4.04 -5.03 3.46
C HIS A 30 4.51 -6.48 3.34
N ILE A 31 5.82 -6.66 3.16
CA ILE A 31 6.51 -7.95 3.28
C ILE A 31 7.56 -7.75 4.36
N GLU A 32 7.21 -8.09 5.60
CA GLU A 32 8.01 -7.77 6.78
C GLU A 32 8.16 -9.02 7.66
N PRO A 33 9.02 -9.98 7.26
CA PRO A 33 9.18 -11.24 8.01
C PRO A 33 9.62 -11.02 9.47
N ALA A 34 10.25 -9.88 9.76
CA ALA A 34 10.68 -9.50 11.09
C ALA A 34 9.55 -8.96 11.99
N GLY A 35 8.43 -8.50 11.40
CA GLY A 35 7.35 -7.81 12.12
C GLY A 35 7.81 -6.61 12.92
N ASP A 36 8.61 -5.71 12.32
CA ASP A 36 9.12 -4.52 13.00
C ASP A 36 8.10 -3.38 13.14
N GLY A 37 6.91 -3.54 12.55
CA GLY A 37 5.71 -2.77 12.85
C GLY A 37 5.44 -1.64 11.86
N ALA A 38 6.10 -1.63 10.71
CA ALA A 38 5.84 -0.63 9.69
C ALA A 38 4.42 -0.76 9.12
N ASP A 39 3.86 -1.97 9.06
CA ASP A 39 2.47 -2.23 8.67
C ASP A 39 1.47 -1.44 9.54
N VAL A 40 1.67 -1.46 10.85
CA VAL A 40 0.86 -0.71 11.82
C VAL A 40 1.07 0.80 11.65
N GLY A 41 2.34 1.23 11.63
CA GLY A 41 2.69 2.64 11.54
C GLY A 41 2.17 3.29 10.26
N PHE A 42 2.39 2.65 9.12
CA PHE A 42 1.91 3.15 7.84
C PHE A 42 0.39 3.09 7.71
N THR A 43 -0.28 2.09 8.27
CA THR A 43 -1.76 2.06 8.29
C THR A 43 -2.33 3.29 8.99
N VAL A 44 -1.76 3.67 10.14
CA VAL A 44 -2.16 4.89 10.86
C VAL A 44 -1.85 6.15 10.03
N LEU A 45 -0.64 6.25 9.49
CA LEU A 45 -0.22 7.42 8.72
C LEU A 45 -1.03 7.62 7.43
N ASP A 46 -1.30 6.54 6.70
CA ASP A 46 -2.07 6.59 5.47
C ASP A 46 -3.53 7.01 5.75
N ARG A 47 -4.12 6.52 6.85
CA ARG A 47 -5.45 6.96 7.29
C ARG A 47 -5.48 8.45 7.63
N LEU A 48 -4.54 8.93 8.43
CA LEU A 48 -4.48 10.33 8.85
C LEU A 48 -4.27 11.29 7.67
N ARG A 49 -3.41 10.90 6.70
CA ARG A 49 -3.18 11.68 5.48
C ARG A 49 -4.40 11.71 4.58
N ALA A 50 -5.10 10.58 4.44
CA ALA A 50 -6.35 10.53 3.69
C ALA A 50 -7.45 11.38 4.34
N GLU A 51 -7.55 11.35 5.68
CA GLU A 51 -8.49 12.18 6.43
C GLU A 51 -8.19 13.67 6.25
N MET A 52 -6.92 14.07 6.26
CA MET A 52 -6.53 15.45 5.97
C MET A 52 -6.99 15.88 4.58
N LEU A 53 -6.73 15.08 3.54
CA LEU A 53 -7.15 15.39 2.17
C LEU A 53 -8.67 15.48 2.04
N GLN A 54 -9.40 14.59 2.73
CA GLN A 54 -10.85 14.65 2.81
C GLN A 54 -11.34 15.94 3.51
N ARG A 55 -10.69 16.34 4.61
CA ARG A 55 -11.06 17.51 5.42
C ARG A 55 -10.89 18.83 4.66
N VAL A 56 -9.89 18.92 3.77
CA VAL A 56 -9.60 20.14 3.00
C VAL A 56 -10.24 20.15 1.61
N GLY A 57 -11.08 19.17 1.28
CA GLY A 57 -11.79 19.12 -0.01
C GLY A 57 -10.94 18.66 -1.19
N LEU A 58 -9.85 17.93 -0.94
CA LEU A 58 -8.92 17.39 -1.94
C LEU A 58 -8.95 15.85 -1.99
N SER A 59 -10.10 15.24 -1.69
CA SER A 59 -10.24 13.79 -1.66
C SER A 59 -10.17 13.14 -3.05
N ASP A 60 -10.33 13.90 -4.12
CA ASP A 60 -10.13 13.44 -5.50
C ASP A 60 -8.68 13.01 -5.76
N LEU A 61 -7.71 13.54 -5.00
CA LEU A 61 -6.30 13.14 -5.06
C LEU A 61 -6.03 11.75 -4.48
N LEU A 62 -6.99 11.14 -3.77
CA LEU A 62 -6.82 9.82 -3.14
C LEU A 62 -6.98 8.65 -4.12
N ALA A 63 -7.46 8.89 -5.33
CA ALA A 63 -7.63 7.87 -6.34
C ALA A 63 -7.12 8.37 -7.70
N PRO A 64 -6.42 7.52 -8.48
CA PRO A 64 -6.09 7.86 -9.85
C PRO A 64 -7.35 8.15 -10.66
N ARG A 65 -7.29 9.20 -11.50
CA ARG A 65 -8.36 9.49 -12.46
C ARG A 65 -8.43 8.39 -13.50
N VAL A 66 -9.61 7.81 -13.71
CA VAL A 66 -9.89 6.99 -14.89
C VAL A 66 -10.13 7.96 -16.04
N VAL A 67 -9.28 7.90 -17.06
CA VAL A 67 -9.48 8.63 -18.32
C VAL A 67 -10.04 7.61 -19.30
N GLU A 68 -11.27 7.83 -19.76
CA GLU A 68 -11.88 7.05 -20.84
C GLU A 68 -11.26 7.38 -22.20
#